data_AF-A0A2V6ZHW3-F1
#
_entry.id   AF-A0A2V6ZHW3-F1
#
_cell.length_a   1.000
_cell.length_b   1.000
_cell.length_c   1.000
_cell.angle_alpha   90.00
_cell.angle_beta   90.00
_cell.angle_gamma   90.00
#
_symmetry.space_group_name_H-M   'P 1'
#
loop_
_entity.id
_entity.type
_entity.pdbx_description
1 polymer ?
#
loop_
_entity_poly.entity_id
_entity_poly.type
_entity_poly.pdbx_seq_one_letter_code
_entity_poly.pdbx_strand_id
1 'polypeptide(L)'
;MSLVLDEHREYLADAVRVSAFRQAIEEVVTPGDVVLDLGAGTGILGLMACRVGAKRIYAVDEGPIIGLAREIAWANGFQDRINHIKGLSTRVELPERVDVVLADQIGRFGLESGILEYFADARARFLKPDGVMIPGEIGLVVAPVECGELFGQVDFWGRAPAGHDFRPALAIAANTGYPTRFDPADLLGAPARAISVRLSTASTAALSGEVVLVAGRPGYLHGIGGWFEAQLSPSVTLTNSPLAARPIVRRQVFFPIARPVALEEHDQIGVRLRILPAAGVVSWTVDVREGRAGRGPAPTSKGRFAHSTFQGMLLCKEDLARTDLQFVPRLSPWGEARRSVLELCDGRRALGDIEREVHRRHPAIFQSPAEAAAFVTEVVTRYAV
;
A
#
# COMPACT_ATOMS: atom_id res chain seq x y z
N MET A 1 17.82 -14.97 7.95
CA MET A 1 17.92 -14.22 6.68
C MET A 1 17.13 -12.94 6.86
N SER A 2 17.66 -11.76 6.52
CA SER A 2 16.93 -10.51 6.69
C SER A 2 15.80 -10.45 5.66
N LEU A 3 14.55 -10.60 6.11
CA LEU A 3 13.36 -10.55 5.25
C LEU A 3 13.29 -9.24 4.44
N VAL A 4 13.87 -8.15 4.96
CA VAL A 4 13.91 -6.84 4.28
C VAL A 4 14.79 -6.89 3.02
N LEU A 5 15.97 -7.53 3.08
CA LEU A 5 16.85 -7.61 1.92
C LEU A 5 16.23 -8.50 0.83
N ASP A 6 15.59 -9.60 1.24
CA ASP A 6 14.89 -10.50 0.33
C ASP A 6 13.69 -9.82 -0.34
N GLU A 7 12.94 -8.99 0.39
CA GLU A 7 11.88 -8.16 -0.17
C GLU A 7 12.42 -7.19 -1.24
N HIS A 8 13.52 -6.48 -0.95
CA HIS A 8 14.12 -5.57 -1.92
C HIS A 8 14.70 -6.33 -3.13
N ARG A 9 15.20 -7.55 -2.95
CA ARG A 9 15.61 -8.43 -4.04
C ARG A 9 14.44 -8.73 -4.97
N GLU A 10 13.23 -8.98 -4.46
CA GLU A 10 12.04 -9.18 -5.30
C GLU A 10 11.70 -7.94 -6.13
N TYR A 11 11.83 -6.74 -5.55
CA TYR A 11 11.62 -5.48 -6.28
C TYR A 11 12.64 -5.26 -7.39
N LEU A 12 13.92 -5.58 -7.14
CA LEU A 12 14.99 -5.45 -8.11
C LEU A 12 14.99 -6.55 -9.18
N ALA A 13 14.48 -7.75 -8.85
CA ALA A 13 14.36 -8.87 -9.79
C ALA A 13 13.22 -8.69 -10.80
N ASP A 14 12.24 -7.83 -10.51
CA ASP A 14 11.20 -7.45 -11.45
C ASP A 14 11.76 -6.52 -12.54
N ALA A 15 12.28 -7.14 -13.60
CA ALA A 15 12.88 -6.41 -14.73
C ALA A 15 11.91 -5.46 -15.44
N VAL A 16 10.61 -5.75 -15.43
CA VAL A 16 9.58 -4.88 -16.03
C VAL A 16 9.46 -3.60 -15.21
N ARG A 17 9.34 -3.73 -13.89
CA ARG A 17 9.31 -2.59 -12.96
C ARG A 17 10.56 -1.73 -13.08
N VAL A 18 11.74 -2.35 -12.95
CA VAL A 18 13.03 -1.66 -13.00
C VAL A 18 13.21 -0.95 -14.35
N SER A 19 12.85 -1.60 -15.46
CA SER A 19 12.97 -0.98 -16.78
C SER A 19 12.00 0.18 -16.99
N ALA A 20 10.77 0.09 -16.46
CA ALA A 20 9.79 1.17 -16.58
C ALA A 20 10.26 2.43 -15.84
N PHE A 21 10.71 2.29 -14.59
CA PHE A 21 11.27 3.43 -13.85
C PHE A 21 12.53 3.99 -14.52
N ARG A 22 13.42 3.13 -15.01
CA ARG A 22 14.61 3.58 -15.76
C ARG A 22 14.22 4.42 -16.99
N GLN A 23 13.29 3.95 -17.81
CA GLN A 23 12.83 4.68 -19.00
C GLN A 23 12.15 6.01 -18.62
N ALA A 24 11.32 6.01 -17.57
CA ALA A 24 10.65 7.23 -17.11
C ALA A 24 11.66 8.25 -16.57
N ILE A 25 12.68 7.81 -15.85
CA ILE A 25 13.77 8.66 -15.36
C ILE A 25 14.58 9.23 -16.54
N GLU A 26 14.90 8.41 -17.54
CA GLU A 26 15.59 8.85 -18.78
C GLU A 26 14.77 9.88 -19.58
N GLU A 27 13.44 9.84 -19.51
CA GLU A 27 12.55 10.78 -20.20
C GLU A 27 12.32 12.08 -19.41
N VAL A 28 12.29 12.03 -18.08
CA VAL A 28 11.85 13.15 -17.24
C VAL A 28 13.02 13.88 -16.57
N VAL A 29 14.06 13.18 -16.12
CA VAL A 29 15.16 13.78 -15.36
C VAL A 29 16.21 14.33 -16.33
N THR A 30 16.59 15.58 -16.12
CA THR A 30 17.56 16.29 -16.96
C THR A 30 18.88 16.53 -16.22
N PRO A 31 20.02 16.67 -16.95
CA PRO A 31 21.29 17.02 -16.34
C PRO A 31 21.20 18.36 -15.59
N GLY A 32 21.52 18.34 -14.30
CA GLY A 32 21.40 19.51 -13.43
C GLY A 32 20.27 19.44 -12.40
N ASP A 33 19.29 18.55 -12.60
CA ASP A 33 18.16 18.40 -11.69
C ASP A 33 18.58 17.96 -10.29
N VAL A 34 17.85 18.46 -9.30
CA VAL A 34 17.85 17.97 -7.93
C VAL A 34 16.66 17.05 -7.75
N VAL A 35 16.89 15.83 -7.27
CA VAL A 35 15.87 14.78 -7.19
C VAL A 35 15.66 14.33 -5.75
N LEU A 36 14.40 14.12 -5.35
CA LEU A 36 14.04 13.40 -4.13
C LEU A 36 13.68 11.95 -4.48
N ASP A 37 14.43 10.99 -3.95
CA ASP A 37 14.09 9.56 -3.96
C ASP A 37 13.40 9.23 -2.63
N LEU A 38 12.06 9.11 -2.68
CA LEU A 38 11.18 9.05 -1.53
C LEU A 38 10.83 7.60 -1.18
N GLY A 39 11.27 7.14 -0.01
CA GLY A 39 11.25 5.72 0.33
C GLY A 39 12.32 4.97 -0.47
N ALA A 40 13.55 5.48 -0.41
CA ALA A 40 14.63 5.13 -1.32
C ALA A 40 15.01 3.63 -1.31
N GLY A 41 14.75 2.90 -0.22
CA GLY A 41 15.09 1.49 -0.11
C GLY A 41 16.59 1.26 -0.33
N THR A 42 16.94 0.51 -1.39
CA THR A 42 18.34 0.30 -1.80
C THR A 42 18.97 1.48 -2.54
N GLY A 43 18.21 2.55 -2.82
CA GLY A 43 18.64 3.74 -3.58
C GLY A 43 18.64 3.55 -5.10
N ILE A 44 17.96 2.53 -5.63
CA ILE A 44 18.04 2.18 -7.05
C ILE A 44 17.53 3.28 -7.98
N LEU A 45 16.45 3.98 -7.60
CA LEU A 45 15.91 5.09 -8.40
C LEU A 45 16.88 6.28 -8.39
N GLY A 46 17.43 6.62 -7.23
CA GLY A 46 18.50 7.61 -7.10
C GLY A 46 19.73 7.31 -7.95
N LEU A 47 20.18 6.05 -8.00
CA LEU A 47 21.29 5.62 -8.85
C LEU A 47 20.98 5.81 -10.34
N MET A 48 19.76 5.47 -10.79
CA MET A 48 19.33 5.71 -12.16
C MET A 48 19.30 7.21 -12.49
N ALA A 49 18.78 8.04 -11.58
CA ALA A 49 18.77 9.49 -11.74
C ALA A 49 20.19 10.07 -11.82
N CYS A 50 21.14 9.57 -11.01
CA CYS A 50 22.54 9.97 -11.12
C CYS A 50 23.16 9.64 -12.49
N ARG A 51 22.81 8.48 -13.07
CA ARG A 51 23.33 8.05 -14.39
C ARG A 51 22.90 8.97 -15.53
N VAL A 52 21.70 9.56 -15.45
CA VAL A 52 21.20 10.51 -16.45
C VAL A 52 21.67 11.95 -16.20
N GLY A 53 22.50 12.17 -15.18
CA GLY A 53 23.16 13.46 -14.94
C GLY A 53 22.49 14.35 -13.89
N ALA A 54 21.56 13.82 -13.08
CA ALA A 54 21.04 14.56 -11.93
C ALA A 54 22.21 15.10 -11.08
N LYS A 55 22.12 16.38 -10.73
CA LYS A 55 23.15 17.09 -9.96
C LYS A 55 23.25 16.54 -8.54
N ARG A 56 22.10 16.21 -7.94
CA ARG A 56 22.02 15.74 -6.56
C ARG A 56 20.76 14.94 -6.32
N ILE A 57 20.88 13.91 -5.50
CA ILE A 57 19.78 13.09 -5.02
C ILE A 57 19.66 13.27 -3.50
N TYR A 58 18.47 13.52 -3.00
CA TYR A 58 18.13 13.31 -1.59
C TYR A 58 17.41 11.98 -1.49
N ALA A 59 18.09 10.97 -0.93
CA ALA A 59 17.52 9.64 -0.71
C ALA A 59 16.98 9.57 0.73
N VAL A 60 15.65 9.52 0.87
CA VAL A 60 14.97 9.51 2.17
C VAL A 60 14.34 8.14 2.42
N ASP A 61 14.68 7.51 3.54
CA ASP A 61 14.06 6.26 3.98
C ASP A 61 14.10 6.18 5.51
N GLU A 62 13.03 5.68 6.14
CA GLU A 62 13.00 5.53 7.61
C GLU A 62 13.75 4.29 8.10
N GLY A 63 13.86 3.29 7.23
CA GLY A 63 14.38 1.98 7.55
C GLY A 63 15.91 1.95 7.64
N PRO A 64 16.47 0.91 8.29
CA PRO A 64 17.92 0.72 8.36
C PRO A 64 18.56 0.45 6.99
N ILE A 65 17.76 0.12 5.96
CA ILE A 65 18.21 -0.13 4.58
C ILE A 65 18.95 1.07 3.97
N ILE A 66 18.69 2.29 4.45
CA ILE A 66 19.39 3.51 4.02
C ILE A 66 20.90 3.47 4.29
N GLY A 67 21.34 2.68 5.28
CA GLY A 67 22.75 2.40 5.50
C GLY A 67 23.37 1.59 4.36
N LEU A 68 22.66 0.54 3.91
CA LEU A 68 23.06 -0.26 2.75
C LEU A 68 23.01 0.56 1.46
N ALA A 69 21.98 1.40 1.27
CA ALA A 69 21.90 2.30 0.11
C ALA A 69 23.15 3.18 -0.02
N ARG A 70 23.70 3.67 1.10
CA ARG A 70 24.94 4.45 1.13
C ARG A 70 26.15 3.64 0.65
N GLU A 71 26.29 2.40 1.09
CA GLU A 71 27.35 1.50 0.63
C GLU A 71 27.22 1.19 -0.87
N ILE A 72 25.99 0.95 -1.34
CA ILE A 72 25.71 0.73 -2.77
C ILE A 72 26.08 1.97 -3.59
N ALA A 73 25.71 3.18 -3.12
CA ALA A 73 26.07 4.42 -3.79
C ALA A 73 27.59 4.59 -3.92
N TRP A 74 28.34 4.26 -2.86
CA TRP A 74 29.81 4.28 -2.88
C TRP A 74 30.39 3.25 -3.86
N ALA A 75 29.89 2.02 -3.85
CA ALA A 75 30.32 0.97 -4.78
C ALA A 75 30.06 1.32 -6.26
N ASN A 76 29.14 2.25 -6.53
CA ASN A 76 28.80 2.74 -7.87
C ASN A 76 29.38 4.12 -8.20
N GLY A 77 30.22 4.71 -7.33
CA GLY A 77 30.89 5.99 -7.57
C GLY A 77 29.98 7.22 -7.47
N PHE A 78 28.85 7.11 -6.78
CA PHE A 78 27.87 8.19 -6.61
C PHE A 78 27.76 8.73 -5.18
N GLN A 79 28.72 8.38 -4.30
CA GLN A 79 28.72 8.82 -2.90
C GLN A 79 28.62 10.33 -2.71
N ASP A 80 29.21 11.12 -3.61
CA ASP A 80 29.24 12.58 -3.53
C ASP A 80 27.98 13.25 -4.10
N ARG A 81 27.10 12.48 -4.74
CA ARG A 81 25.85 12.98 -5.35
C ARG A 81 24.59 12.59 -4.59
N ILE A 82 24.63 11.51 -3.80
CA ILE A 82 23.46 10.99 -3.09
C ILE A 82 23.56 11.29 -1.59
N ASN A 83 22.72 12.22 -1.14
CA ASN A 83 22.57 12.59 0.25
C ASN A 83 21.53 11.69 0.92
N HIS A 84 22.01 10.76 1.76
CA HIS A 84 21.20 9.77 2.45
C HIS A 84 20.65 10.31 3.77
N ILE A 85 19.34 10.35 3.91
CA ILE A 85 18.64 10.90 5.09
C ILE A 85 17.79 9.79 5.70
N LYS A 86 18.17 9.35 6.92
CA LYS A 86 17.38 8.36 7.67
C LYS A 86 16.24 9.06 8.40
N GLY A 87 15.00 8.79 7.98
CA GLY A 87 13.81 9.29 8.67
C GLY A 87 12.54 9.21 7.81
N LEU A 88 11.40 9.41 8.46
CA LEU A 88 10.13 9.58 7.78
C LEU A 88 10.14 10.89 6.99
N SER A 89 9.70 10.85 5.73
CA SER A 89 9.71 12.02 4.85
C SER A 89 8.96 13.22 5.42
N THR A 90 7.91 12.99 6.20
CA THR A 90 7.10 14.02 6.88
C THR A 90 7.77 14.63 8.12
N ARG A 91 8.96 14.14 8.52
CA ARG A 91 9.68 14.56 9.73
C ARG A 91 11.12 14.99 9.46
N VAL A 92 11.58 14.89 8.23
CA VAL A 92 12.91 15.35 7.80
C VAL A 92 12.79 16.69 7.09
N GLU A 93 13.90 17.40 6.97
CA GLU A 93 14.02 18.63 6.19
C GLU A 93 15.01 18.41 5.05
N LEU A 94 14.76 19.07 3.92
CA LEU A 94 15.71 19.15 2.81
C LEU A 94 16.32 20.54 2.77
N PRO A 95 17.62 20.68 2.47
CA PRO A 95 18.28 21.98 2.43
C PRO A 95 17.84 22.84 1.23
N GLU A 96 17.19 22.25 0.24
CA GLU A 96 16.63 22.96 -0.92
C GLU A 96 15.40 22.21 -1.48
N ARG A 97 14.59 22.90 -2.28
CA ARG A 97 13.51 22.27 -3.05
C ARG A 97 14.07 21.52 -4.27
N VAL A 98 13.38 20.47 -4.68
CA VAL A 98 13.77 19.53 -5.75
C VAL A 98 12.98 19.77 -7.03
N ASP A 99 13.59 19.43 -8.17
CA ASP A 99 12.99 19.46 -9.50
C ASP A 99 12.09 18.25 -9.74
N VAL A 100 12.48 17.07 -9.22
CA VAL A 100 11.75 15.81 -9.41
C VAL A 100 11.58 15.06 -8.10
N VAL A 101 10.39 14.52 -7.84
CA VAL A 101 10.10 13.56 -6.76
C VAL A 101 9.83 12.20 -7.38
N LEU A 102 10.62 11.20 -6.99
CA LEU A 102 10.50 9.80 -7.41
C LEU A 102 10.02 8.95 -6.22
N ALA A 103 9.06 8.05 -6.45
CA ALA A 103 8.68 7.02 -5.47
C ALA A 103 8.13 5.76 -6.15
N ASP A 104 8.61 4.58 -5.73
CA ASP A 104 8.04 3.27 -6.09
C ASP A 104 7.33 2.64 -4.89
N GLN A 105 6.28 3.32 -4.43
CA GLN A 105 5.50 2.92 -3.26
C GLN A 105 4.04 2.63 -3.67
N ILE A 106 3.86 1.99 -4.83
CA ILE A 106 2.54 1.73 -5.40
C ILE A 106 1.97 0.42 -4.85
N GLY A 107 0.75 0.50 -4.32
CA GLY A 107 0.00 -0.63 -3.75
C GLY A 107 -0.44 -1.68 -4.76
N ARG A 108 -1.25 -2.66 -4.34
CA ARG A 108 -1.82 -3.69 -5.24
C ARG A 108 -2.98 -3.10 -6.05
N PHE A 109 -3.73 -2.22 -5.41
CA PHE A 109 -4.79 -1.40 -5.97
C PHE A 109 -4.40 0.09 -5.96
N GLY A 110 -3.11 0.36 -6.18
CA GLY A 110 -2.55 1.69 -6.44
C GLY A 110 -2.33 2.59 -5.23
N LEU A 111 -3.29 2.69 -4.31
CA LEU A 111 -3.34 3.74 -3.27
C LEU A 111 -2.97 3.29 -1.85
N GLU A 112 -2.54 2.05 -1.67
CA GLU A 112 -2.10 1.55 -0.37
C GLU A 112 -0.81 2.23 0.11
N SER A 113 -0.43 1.98 1.37
CA SER A 113 0.81 2.47 1.99
C SER A 113 0.95 3.99 2.15
N GLY A 114 -0.14 4.76 2.02
CA GLY A 114 -0.14 6.19 2.31
C GLY A 114 0.35 7.08 1.16
N ILE A 115 0.21 6.62 -0.10
CA ILE A 115 0.74 7.31 -1.28
C ILE A 115 0.28 8.75 -1.42
N LEU A 116 -0.96 9.03 -1.09
CA LEU A 116 -1.49 10.37 -1.22
C LEU A 116 -0.92 11.29 -0.15
N GLU A 117 -0.69 10.77 1.05
CA GLU A 117 -0.15 11.50 2.19
C GLU A 117 1.29 11.94 1.94
N TYR A 118 2.18 11.03 1.54
CA TYR A 118 3.58 11.39 1.35
C TYR A 118 3.82 12.20 0.06
N PHE A 119 3.04 11.99 -1.02
CA PHE A 119 3.10 12.87 -2.18
C PHE A 119 2.54 14.26 -1.88
N ALA A 120 1.47 14.38 -1.09
CA ALA A 120 0.95 15.68 -0.68
C ALA A 120 1.96 16.45 0.18
N ASP A 121 2.64 15.79 1.11
CA ASP A 121 3.71 16.39 1.91
C ASP A 121 4.90 16.81 1.04
N ALA A 122 5.42 15.90 0.21
CA ALA A 122 6.55 16.18 -0.68
C ALA A 122 6.23 17.34 -1.65
N ARG A 123 5.01 17.42 -2.17
CA ARG A 123 4.55 18.55 -3.01
C ARG A 123 4.64 19.87 -2.26
N ALA A 124 4.13 19.91 -1.03
CA ALA A 124 4.04 21.14 -0.25
C ALA A 124 5.44 21.63 0.18
N ARG A 125 6.28 20.72 0.68
CA ARG A 125 7.54 21.08 1.34
C ARG A 125 8.75 21.02 0.41
N PHE A 126 8.80 20.05 -0.48
CA PHE A 126 10.03 19.71 -1.19
C PHE A 126 10.00 20.02 -2.68
N LEU A 127 8.86 19.95 -3.36
CA LEU A 127 8.81 20.17 -4.81
C LEU A 127 8.87 21.66 -5.16
N LYS A 128 9.60 22.01 -6.24
CA LYS A 128 9.54 23.34 -6.86
C LYS A 128 8.17 23.56 -7.55
N PRO A 129 7.72 24.81 -7.78
CA PRO A 129 6.41 25.09 -8.40
C PRO A 129 6.17 24.41 -9.76
N ASP A 130 7.24 24.23 -10.52
CA ASP A 130 7.35 23.66 -11.86
C ASP A 130 7.97 22.25 -11.86
N GLY A 131 8.15 21.66 -10.68
CA GLY A 131 8.71 20.33 -10.51
C GLY A 131 7.75 19.20 -10.93
N VAL A 132 8.32 18.02 -11.16
CA VAL A 132 7.61 16.83 -11.64
C VAL A 132 7.56 15.75 -10.56
N MET A 133 6.49 14.96 -10.58
CA MET A 133 6.30 13.79 -9.73
C MET A 133 6.25 12.52 -10.56
N ILE A 134 6.94 11.48 -10.13
CA ILE A 134 6.91 10.14 -10.73
C ILE A 134 6.53 9.12 -9.64
N PRO A 135 5.38 8.43 -9.78
CA PRO A 135 4.36 8.58 -10.82
C PRO A 135 3.69 9.96 -10.85
N GLY A 136 3.16 10.35 -12.02
CA GLY A 136 2.37 11.59 -12.18
C GLY A 136 0.87 11.38 -11.98
N GLU A 137 0.36 10.21 -12.39
CA GLU A 137 -1.05 9.82 -12.27
C GLU A 137 -1.17 8.33 -11.91
N ILE A 138 -2.16 7.99 -11.09
CA ILE A 138 -2.55 6.61 -10.77
C ILE A 138 -4.04 6.43 -11.11
N GLY A 139 -4.32 5.47 -11.99
CA GLY A 139 -5.65 5.00 -12.33
C GLY A 139 -5.98 3.69 -11.62
N LEU A 140 -7.17 3.58 -11.04
CA LEU A 140 -7.70 2.37 -10.43
C LEU A 140 -8.65 1.69 -11.40
N VAL A 141 -8.34 0.47 -11.79
CA VAL A 141 -9.04 -0.26 -12.83
C VAL A 141 -9.74 -1.47 -12.23
N VAL A 142 -10.98 -1.71 -12.67
CA VAL A 142 -11.80 -2.83 -12.19
C VAL A 142 -12.41 -3.63 -13.33
N ALA A 143 -12.65 -4.93 -13.09
CA ALA A 143 -13.35 -5.84 -14.01
C ALA A 143 -14.27 -6.80 -13.25
N PRO A 144 -15.36 -7.30 -13.87
CA PRO A 144 -16.13 -8.40 -13.31
C PRO A 144 -15.32 -9.70 -13.45
N VAL A 145 -15.21 -10.48 -12.37
CA VAL A 145 -14.39 -11.71 -12.38
C VAL A 145 -15.14 -12.95 -11.90
N GLU A 146 -14.81 -14.07 -12.54
CA GLU A 146 -15.19 -15.43 -12.19
C GLU A 146 -13.99 -16.15 -11.56
N CYS A 147 -13.86 -16.08 -10.24
CA CYS A 147 -12.76 -16.72 -9.51
C CYS A 147 -13.30 -17.70 -8.45
N GLY A 148 -13.71 -18.88 -8.89
CA GLY A 148 -14.42 -19.86 -8.04
C GLY A 148 -13.57 -20.37 -6.86
N GLU A 149 -12.27 -20.59 -7.06
CA GLU A 149 -11.36 -21.06 -6.00
C GLU A 149 -11.28 -20.04 -4.85
N LEU A 150 -11.01 -18.77 -5.17
CA LEU A 150 -10.91 -17.71 -4.17
C LEU A 150 -12.26 -17.42 -3.52
N PHE A 151 -13.35 -17.45 -4.29
CA PHE A 151 -14.69 -17.35 -3.74
C PHE A 151 -15.01 -18.50 -2.78
N GLY A 152 -14.55 -19.71 -3.06
CA GLY A 152 -14.67 -20.87 -2.18
C GLY A 152 -14.03 -20.67 -0.81
N GLN A 153 -12.95 -19.88 -0.72
CA GLN A 153 -12.32 -19.51 0.55
C GLN A 153 -13.19 -18.54 1.37
N VAL A 154 -13.97 -17.68 0.70
CA VAL A 154 -14.95 -16.79 1.35
C VAL A 154 -16.17 -17.62 1.80
N ASP A 155 -16.74 -18.41 0.89
CA ASP A 155 -17.91 -19.26 1.12
C ASP A 155 -17.68 -20.33 2.20
N PHE A 156 -16.43 -20.76 2.40
CA PHE A 156 -16.06 -21.69 3.47
C PHE A 156 -16.62 -21.29 4.84
N TRP A 157 -16.64 -19.99 5.16
CA TRP A 157 -17.14 -19.47 6.43
C TRP A 157 -18.66 -19.56 6.58
N GLY A 158 -19.40 -19.80 5.50
CA GLY A 158 -20.82 -20.14 5.54
C GLY A 158 -21.10 -21.57 5.99
N ARG A 159 -20.06 -22.41 6.12
CA ARG A 159 -20.17 -23.84 6.46
C ARG A 159 -20.10 -24.05 7.97
N ALA A 160 -20.28 -25.31 8.39
CA ALA A 160 -20.15 -25.73 9.78
C ALA A 160 -18.96 -26.69 10.02
N PRO A 161 -17.69 -26.20 9.98
CA PRO A 161 -16.54 -27.01 10.35
C PRO A 161 -16.72 -27.68 11.71
N ALA A 162 -16.54 -29.00 11.75
CA ALA A 162 -16.77 -29.82 12.95
C ALA A 162 -18.18 -29.65 13.58
N GLY A 163 -19.19 -29.26 12.80
CA GLY A 163 -20.56 -29.07 13.27
C GLY A 163 -20.81 -27.74 14.01
N HIS A 164 -19.85 -26.82 14.01
CA HIS A 164 -19.97 -25.52 14.67
C HIS A 164 -20.29 -24.40 13.68
N ASP A 165 -21.10 -23.42 14.08
CA ASP A 165 -21.50 -22.31 13.23
C ASP A 165 -20.41 -21.23 13.14
N PHE A 166 -19.79 -21.11 11.95
CA PHE A 166 -18.76 -20.10 11.66
C PHE A 166 -19.27 -18.91 10.83
N ARG A 167 -20.59 -18.82 10.58
CA ARG A 167 -21.18 -17.74 9.78
C ARG A 167 -20.82 -16.32 10.23
N PRO A 168 -20.56 -16.00 11.53
CA PRO A 168 -20.06 -14.68 11.89
C PRO A 168 -18.76 -14.27 11.16
N ALA A 169 -17.90 -15.23 10.81
CA ALA A 169 -16.69 -14.96 10.04
C ALA A 169 -16.97 -14.70 8.55
N LEU A 170 -18.10 -15.16 8.01
CA LEU A 170 -18.48 -14.91 6.62
C LEU A 170 -18.67 -13.42 6.34
N ALA A 171 -19.24 -12.67 7.30
CA ALA A 171 -19.40 -11.23 7.18
C ALA A 171 -18.05 -10.53 7.04
N ILE A 172 -17.05 -10.95 7.81
CA ILE A 172 -15.68 -10.43 7.75
C ILE A 172 -15.03 -10.82 6.41
N ALA A 173 -15.18 -12.08 6.01
CA ALA A 173 -14.59 -12.61 4.80
C ALA A 173 -15.16 -11.94 3.53
N ALA A 174 -16.46 -11.72 3.45
CA ALA A 174 -17.12 -11.03 2.32
C ALA A 174 -16.76 -9.54 2.26
N ASN A 175 -16.28 -8.96 3.37
CA ASN A 175 -15.83 -7.59 3.48
C ASN A 175 -14.30 -7.44 3.40
N THR A 176 -13.58 -8.46 2.93
CA THR A 176 -12.11 -8.43 2.81
C THR A 176 -11.68 -8.30 1.35
N GLY A 177 -10.65 -7.51 1.08
CA GLY A 177 -9.97 -7.49 -0.22
C GLY A 177 -8.86 -8.54 -0.25
N TYR A 178 -8.92 -9.48 -1.19
CA TYR A 178 -8.00 -10.62 -1.23
C TYR A 178 -6.90 -10.43 -2.27
N PRO A 179 -5.62 -10.46 -1.87
CA PRO A 179 -4.49 -10.64 -2.77
C PRO A 179 -4.61 -11.83 -3.73
N THR A 180 -4.63 -11.59 -5.04
CA THR A 180 -4.64 -12.69 -6.03
C THR A 180 -3.89 -12.35 -7.31
N ARG A 181 -3.65 -13.35 -8.16
CA ARG A 181 -3.25 -13.18 -9.56
C ARG A 181 -4.40 -13.66 -10.42
N PHE A 182 -4.94 -12.77 -11.25
CA PHE A 182 -5.96 -13.14 -12.22
C PHE A 182 -5.31 -13.60 -13.52
N ASP A 183 -5.92 -14.59 -14.16
CA ASP A 183 -5.71 -14.88 -15.57
C ASP A 183 -6.69 -14.05 -16.42
N PRO A 184 -6.35 -13.69 -17.67
CA PRO A 184 -7.29 -13.07 -18.60
C PRO A 184 -8.63 -13.80 -18.73
N ALA A 185 -8.61 -15.14 -18.57
CA ALA A 185 -9.78 -15.99 -18.63
C ALA A 185 -10.76 -15.79 -17.44
N ASP A 186 -10.27 -15.29 -16.30
CA ASP A 186 -11.10 -15.00 -15.13
C ASP A 186 -12.03 -13.80 -15.37
N LEU A 187 -11.71 -12.93 -16.34
CA LEU A 187 -12.51 -11.74 -16.62
C LEU A 187 -13.78 -12.13 -17.38
N LEU A 188 -14.91 -11.66 -16.85
CA LEU A 188 -16.23 -11.83 -17.46
C LEU A 188 -16.58 -10.71 -18.45
N GLY A 189 -15.76 -9.66 -18.52
CA GLY A 189 -16.00 -8.47 -19.33
C GLY A 189 -14.79 -7.55 -19.38
N ALA A 190 -14.86 -6.54 -20.23
CA ALA A 190 -13.78 -5.56 -20.36
C ALA A 190 -13.61 -4.75 -19.06
N PRO A 191 -12.36 -4.49 -18.64
CA PRO A 191 -12.11 -3.62 -17.50
C PRO A 191 -12.45 -2.16 -17.78
N ALA A 192 -12.70 -1.38 -16.73
CA ALA A 192 -12.83 0.06 -16.80
C ALA A 192 -12.07 0.76 -15.66
N ARG A 193 -11.54 1.95 -15.95
CA ARG A 193 -10.92 2.82 -14.95
C ARG A 193 -12.00 3.49 -14.11
N ALA A 194 -12.06 3.17 -12.82
CA ALA A 194 -13.06 3.70 -11.89
C ALA A 194 -12.65 5.02 -11.23
N ILE A 195 -11.36 5.19 -10.94
CA ILE A 195 -10.81 6.38 -10.28
C ILE A 195 -9.51 6.75 -11.00
N SER A 196 -9.27 8.05 -11.20
CA SER A 196 -7.96 8.59 -11.63
C SER A 196 -7.52 9.66 -10.64
N VAL A 197 -6.24 9.62 -10.25
CA VAL A 197 -5.64 10.52 -9.27
C VAL A 197 -4.35 11.08 -9.83
N ARG A 198 -4.33 12.40 -10.06
CA ARG A 198 -3.10 13.13 -10.41
C ARG A 198 -2.36 13.55 -9.15
N LEU A 199 -1.16 13.03 -8.94
CA LEU A 199 -0.42 13.22 -7.68
C LEU A 199 0.05 14.68 -7.46
N SER A 200 0.21 15.45 -8.54
CA SER A 200 0.52 16.87 -8.44
C SER A 200 -0.63 17.74 -7.90
N THR A 201 -1.87 17.24 -7.87
CA THR A 201 -3.04 18.00 -7.34
C THR A 201 -3.87 17.22 -6.32
N ALA A 202 -3.58 15.94 -6.12
CA ALA A 202 -4.34 15.09 -5.21
C ALA A 202 -4.35 15.62 -3.78
N SER A 203 -5.50 15.51 -3.13
CA SER A 203 -5.65 15.66 -1.68
C SER A 203 -5.74 14.29 -1.00
N THR A 204 -5.66 14.27 0.32
CA THR A 204 -5.86 13.06 1.15
C THR A 204 -7.33 12.79 1.46
N ALA A 205 -8.26 13.51 0.82
CA ALA A 205 -9.69 13.34 1.02
C ALA A 205 -10.21 12.02 0.44
N ALA A 206 -11.46 11.69 0.80
CA ALA A 206 -12.14 10.51 0.28
C ALA A 206 -12.26 10.56 -1.25
N LEU A 207 -11.91 9.45 -1.91
CA LEU A 207 -12.07 9.27 -3.35
C LEU A 207 -13.34 8.47 -3.63
N SER A 208 -14.01 8.75 -4.74
CA SER A 208 -15.19 8.00 -5.18
C SER A 208 -15.19 7.86 -6.69
N GLY A 209 -15.64 6.70 -7.18
CA GLY A 209 -15.72 6.38 -8.60
C GLY A 209 -16.90 5.47 -8.88
N GLU A 210 -17.51 5.63 -10.05
CA GLU A 210 -18.62 4.80 -10.51
C GLU A 210 -18.39 4.42 -11.97
N VAL A 211 -18.51 3.11 -12.26
CA VAL A 211 -18.39 2.57 -13.61
C VAL A 211 -19.47 1.53 -13.85
N VAL A 212 -19.89 1.39 -15.10
CA VAL A 212 -20.75 0.29 -15.54
C VAL A 212 -19.92 -0.61 -16.42
N LEU A 213 -19.72 -1.84 -15.98
CA LEU A 213 -19.04 -2.90 -16.73
C LEU A 213 -20.09 -3.71 -17.48
N VAL A 214 -19.69 -4.34 -18.58
CA VAL A 214 -20.57 -5.17 -19.41
C VAL A 214 -19.98 -6.57 -19.48
N ALA A 215 -20.81 -7.58 -19.21
CA ALA A 215 -20.43 -8.97 -19.40
C ALA A 215 -20.18 -9.24 -20.90
N GLY A 216 -18.96 -9.63 -21.24
CA GLY A 216 -18.58 -10.06 -22.59
C GLY A 216 -18.75 -11.56 -22.82
N ARG A 217 -19.04 -12.33 -21.77
CA ARG A 217 -19.38 -13.76 -21.85
C ARG A 217 -20.28 -14.20 -20.69
N PRO A 218 -21.06 -15.28 -20.85
CA PRO A 218 -21.72 -15.93 -19.73
C PRO A 218 -20.74 -16.48 -18.69
N GLY A 219 -21.18 -16.57 -17.44
CA GLY A 219 -20.41 -17.13 -16.32
C GLY A 219 -20.99 -16.75 -14.95
N TYR A 220 -20.27 -17.03 -13.88
CA TYR A 220 -20.64 -16.63 -12.53
C TYR A 220 -19.79 -15.47 -12.02
N LEU A 221 -20.43 -14.33 -11.78
CA LEU A 221 -19.81 -13.21 -11.09
C LEU A 221 -19.55 -13.62 -9.64
N HIS A 222 -18.27 -13.76 -9.29
CA HIS A 222 -17.82 -14.04 -7.92
C HIS A 222 -17.41 -12.76 -7.18
N GLY A 223 -17.04 -11.71 -7.92
CA GLY A 223 -16.64 -10.43 -7.38
C GLY A 223 -16.07 -9.49 -8.43
N ILE A 224 -15.38 -8.46 -7.96
CA ILE A 224 -14.69 -7.46 -8.78
C ILE A 224 -13.18 -7.65 -8.62
N GLY A 225 -12.47 -7.80 -9.74
CA GLY A 225 -11.01 -7.72 -9.76
C GLY A 225 -10.58 -6.26 -9.83
N GLY A 226 -9.54 -5.88 -9.08
CA GLY A 226 -9.01 -4.53 -9.02
C GLY A 226 -7.48 -4.49 -9.12
N TRP A 227 -6.96 -3.58 -9.94
CA TRP A 227 -5.54 -3.33 -10.15
C TRP A 227 -5.27 -1.85 -10.48
N PHE A 228 -4.01 -1.49 -10.73
CA PHE A 228 -3.64 -0.10 -11.03
C PHE A 228 -2.98 0.07 -12.41
N GLU A 229 -3.02 1.30 -12.89
CA GLU A 229 -2.20 1.83 -13.98
C GLU A 229 -1.55 3.12 -13.50
N ALA A 230 -0.23 3.21 -13.52
CA ALA A 230 0.51 4.39 -13.06
C ALA A 230 1.29 4.99 -14.22
N GLN A 231 1.00 6.25 -14.57
CA GLN A 231 1.76 6.97 -15.58
C GLN A 231 3.06 7.48 -14.94
N LEU A 232 4.20 6.95 -15.38
CA LEU A 232 5.52 7.34 -14.85
C LEU A 232 6.11 8.53 -15.62
N SER A 233 5.91 8.55 -16.93
CA SER A 233 6.31 9.62 -17.87
C SER A 233 5.32 9.64 -19.04
N PRO A 234 5.34 10.62 -19.97
CA PRO A 234 4.43 10.63 -21.11
C PRO A 234 4.40 9.31 -21.92
N SER A 235 5.54 8.62 -22.05
CA SER A 235 5.63 7.36 -22.81
C SER A 235 5.53 6.07 -21.97
N VAL A 236 5.66 6.16 -20.64
CA VAL A 236 5.75 4.96 -19.78
C VAL A 236 4.57 4.85 -18.82
N THR A 237 3.85 3.73 -18.91
CA THR A 237 2.83 3.30 -17.93
C THR A 237 3.24 2.00 -17.26
N LEU A 238 3.22 1.99 -15.93
CA LEU A 238 3.43 0.82 -15.09
C LEU A 238 2.09 0.22 -14.68
N THR A 239 1.92 -1.10 -14.78
CA THR A 239 0.67 -1.75 -14.37
C THR A 239 0.90 -3.17 -13.88
N ASN A 240 0.02 -3.62 -12.97
CA ASN A 240 -0.15 -5.02 -12.60
C ASN A 240 -1.41 -5.65 -13.24
N SER A 241 -1.92 -5.10 -14.34
CA SER A 241 -3.09 -5.63 -15.05
C SER A 241 -2.86 -7.08 -15.53
N PRO A 242 -3.84 -7.99 -15.37
CA PRO A 242 -3.75 -9.34 -15.93
C PRO A 242 -3.78 -9.35 -17.47
N LEU A 243 -4.23 -8.26 -18.09
CA LEU A 243 -4.30 -8.12 -19.55
C LEU A 243 -3.04 -7.48 -20.17
N ALA A 244 -2.12 -6.97 -19.35
CA ALA A 244 -0.90 -6.36 -19.87
C ALA A 244 0.01 -7.44 -20.47
N ALA A 245 0.65 -7.14 -21.60
CA ALA A 245 1.63 -8.03 -22.20
C ALA A 245 2.86 -8.25 -21.30
N ARG A 246 3.19 -7.25 -20.48
CA ARG A 246 4.29 -7.26 -19.51
C ARG A 246 3.84 -6.56 -18.23
N PRO A 247 3.09 -7.23 -17.34
CA PRO A 247 2.74 -6.67 -16.04
C PRO A 247 3.92 -6.79 -15.09
N ILE A 248 3.96 -5.92 -14.09
CA ILE A 248 4.87 -6.11 -12.95
C ILE A 248 4.48 -7.34 -12.13
N VAL A 249 5.42 -7.89 -11.38
CA VAL A 249 5.25 -9.04 -10.50
C VAL A 249 4.57 -8.62 -9.19
N ARG A 250 3.38 -8.02 -9.29
CA ARG A 250 2.55 -7.61 -8.15
C ARG A 250 1.16 -8.21 -8.28
N ARG A 251 0.66 -8.78 -7.18
CA ARG A 251 -0.71 -9.31 -7.11
C ARG A 251 -1.73 -8.18 -7.26
N GLN A 252 -2.88 -8.50 -7.83
CA GLN A 252 -4.09 -7.68 -7.85
C GLN A 252 -4.91 -7.91 -6.58
N VAL A 253 -6.08 -7.29 -6.49
CA VAL A 253 -7.04 -7.47 -5.40
C VAL A 253 -8.36 -8.02 -5.94
N PHE A 254 -8.91 -9.01 -5.26
CA PHE A 254 -10.27 -9.51 -5.45
C PHE A 254 -11.19 -8.94 -4.37
N PHE A 255 -12.27 -8.29 -4.81
CA PHE A 255 -13.35 -7.78 -3.98
C PHE A 255 -14.59 -8.67 -4.15
N PRO A 256 -14.85 -9.61 -3.23
CA PRO A 256 -15.96 -10.56 -3.37
C PRO A 256 -17.32 -9.87 -3.34
N ILE A 257 -18.33 -10.55 -3.87
CA ILE A 257 -19.75 -10.26 -3.55
C ILE A 257 -20.30 -11.31 -2.58
N ALA A 258 -21.45 -11.06 -1.95
CA ALA A 258 -21.95 -11.92 -0.86
C ALA A 258 -22.39 -13.31 -1.33
N ARG A 259 -22.75 -13.44 -2.61
CA ARG A 259 -23.15 -14.68 -3.27
C ARG A 259 -22.84 -14.57 -4.77
N PRO A 260 -22.56 -15.69 -5.46
CA PRO A 260 -22.38 -15.65 -6.91
C PRO A 260 -23.65 -15.18 -7.63
N VAL A 261 -23.47 -14.55 -8.79
CA VAL A 261 -24.56 -14.13 -9.68
C VAL A 261 -24.30 -14.69 -11.07
N ALA A 262 -25.23 -15.46 -11.61
CA ALA A 262 -25.15 -15.90 -13.00
C ALA A 262 -25.28 -14.68 -13.94
N LEU A 263 -24.31 -14.54 -14.84
CA LEU A 263 -24.30 -13.53 -15.88
C LEU A 263 -24.59 -14.16 -17.24
N GLU A 264 -25.33 -13.40 -18.03
CA GLU A 264 -25.48 -13.58 -19.47
C GLU A 264 -24.65 -12.53 -20.20
N GLU A 265 -24.37 -12.75 -21.49
CA GLU A 265 -23.72 -11.74 -22.32
C GLU A 265 -24.55 -10.44 -22.33
N HIS A 266 -23.86 -9.30 -22.28
CA HIS A 266 -24.42 -7.96 -22.20
C HIS A 266 -25.04 -7.54 -20.85
N ASP A 267 -25.07 -8.42 -19.84
CA ASP A 267 -25.44 -8.02 -18.48
C ASP A 267 -24.59 -6.83 -18.01
N GLN A 268 -25.25 -5.91 -17.29
CA GLN A 268 -24.63 -4.70 -16.77
C GLN A 268 -24.26 -4.86 -15.30
N ILE A 269 -23.03 -4.50 -14.96
CA ILE A 269 -22.48 -4.56 -13.60
C ILE A 269 -22.07 -3.14 -13.21
N GLY A 270 -22.95 -2.44 -12.49
CA GLY A 270 -22.65 -1.14 -11.90
C GLY A 270 -21.74 -1.33 -10.68
N VAL A 271 -20.57 -0.70 -10.69
CA VAL A 271 -19.59 -0.74 -9.60
C VAL A 271 -19.38 0.66 -9.08
N ARG A 272 -19.61 0.87 -7.78
CA ARG A 272 -19.27 2.10 -7.06
C ARG A 272 -18.17 1.81 -6.07
N LEU A 273 -17.07 2.56 -6.15
CA LEU A 273 -15.95 2.49 -5.22
C LEU A 273 -15.89 3.77 -4.39
N ARG A 274 -15.58 3.61 -3.11
CA ARG A 274 -15.19 4.71 -2.22
C ARG A 274 -13.95 4.31 -1.45
N ILE A 275 -12.93 5.17 -1.46
CA ILE A 275 -11.66 4.94 -0.76
C ILE A 275 -11.47 6.06 0.26
N LEU A 276 -11.13 5.68 1.49
CA LEU A 276 -10.66 6.57 2.55
C LEU A 276 -9.15 6.33 2.74
N PRO A 277 -8.27 7.11 2.07
CA PRO A 277 -6.83 6.82 2.02
C PRO A 277 -6.19 6.70 3.41
N ALA A 278 -6.41 7.70 4.26
CA ALA A 278 -5.84 7.76 5.61
C ALA A 278 -6.29 6.60 6.52
N ALA A 279 -7.46 6.02 6.27
CA ALA A 279 -7.97 4.88 7.03
C ALA A 279 -7.62 3.52 6.39
N GLY A 280 -7.06 3.52 5.18
CA GLY A 280 -6.86 2.31 4.38
C GLY A 280 -8.16 1.58 4.05
N VAL A 281 -9.31 2.26 4.07
CA VAL A 281 -10.62 1.65 3.86
C VAL A 281 -11.05 1.79 2.41
N VAL A 282 -11.38 0.66 1.79
CA VAL A 282 -12.07 0.56 0.51
C VAL A 282 -13.47 0.02 0.74
N SER A 283 -14.46 0.67 0.14
CA SER A 283 -15.85 0.23 0.05
C SER A 283 -16.24 0.04 -1.40
N TRP A 284 -16.94 -1.05 -1.70
CA TRP A 284 -17.44 -1.36 -3.03
C TRP A 284 -18.92 -1.73 -3.00
N THR A 285 -19.68 -1.21 -3.94
CA THR A 285 -21.07 -1.59 -4.18
C THR A 285 -21.19 -2.13 -5.59
N VAL A 286 -21.86 -3.26 -5.74
CA VAL A 286 -22.06 -3.95 -7.02
C VAL A 286 -23.56 -4.12 -7.25
N ASP A 287 -24.05 -3.55 -8.35
CA ASP A 287 -25.44 -3.60 -8.80
C ASP A 287 -25.49 -4.35 -10.14
N VAL A 288 -26.09 -5.54 -10.20
CA VAL A 288 -26.18 -6.38 -11.41
C VAL A 288 -27.56 -6.30 -12.02
N ARG A 289 -27.64 -6.07 -13.34
CA ARG A 289 -28.88 -5.96 -14.11
C ARG A 289 -28.78 -6.71 -15.43
N GLU A 290 -29.92 -7.17 -15.93
CA GLU A 290 -30.03 -7.80 -17.24
C GLU A 290 -29.56 -6.88 -18.38
N GLY A 291 -28.80 -7.48 -19.30
CA GLY A 291 -28.40 -6.86 -20.56
C GLY A 291 -29.58 -6.72 -21.51
N ARG A 292 -29.74 -5.56 -22.16
CA ARG A 292 -30.84 -5.36 -23.11
C ARG A 292 -30.53 -6.00 -24.47
N ALA A 293 -31.45 -6.82 -24.95
CA ALA A 293 -31.69 -7.06 -26.37
C ALA A 293 -33.09 -6.53 -26.77
N GLY A 294 -33.25 -5.19 -26.91
CA GLY A 294 -34.46 -4.59 -27.50
C GLY A 294 -35.33 -3.69 -26.59
N ARG A 295 -36.52 -3.31 -27.11
CA ARG A 295 -37.52 -2.42 -26.46
C ARG A 295 -38.47 -3.24 -25.57
N GLY A 296 -37.96 -3.77 -24.46
CA GLY A 296 -38.73 -4.47 -23.43
C GLY A 296 -38.94 -3.62 -22.15
N PRO A 297 -39.59 -4.18 -21.10
CA PRO A 297 -39.73 -3.54 -19.80
C PRO A 297 -38.37 -3.21 -19.14
N ALA A 298 -38.38 -2.47 -18.03
CA ALA A 298 -37.16 -2.06 -17.32
C ALA A 298 -36.28 -3.29 -16.97
N PRO A 299 -34.95 -3.20 -17.12
CA PRO A 299 -34.05 -4.35 -16.92
C PRO A 299 -34.16 -4.88 -15.49
N THR A 300 -34.31 -6.20 -15.36
CA THR A 300 -34.48 -6.86 -14.07
C THR A 300 -33.17 -6.82 -13.26
N SER A 301 -33.26 -6.59 -11.95
CA SER A 301 -32.10 -6.66 -11.07
C SER A 301 -31.77 -8.11 -10.73
N LYS A 302 -30.53 -8.54 -10.98
CA LYS A 302 -30.01 -9.86 -10.61
C LYS A 302 -29.41 -9.89 -9.19
N GLY A 303 -29.02 -8.73 -8.67
CA GLY A 303 -28.55 -8.58 -7.29
C GLY A 303 -27.96 -7.21 -7.01
N ARG A 304 -27.86 -6.87 -5.72
CA ARG A 304 -27.17 -5.70 -5.20
C ARG A 304 -26.39 -6.08 -3.96
N PHE A 305 -25.12 -5.66 -3.89
CA PHE A 305 -24.19 -5.99 -2.82
C PHE A 305 -23.45 -4.72 -2.39
N ALA A 306 -23.24 -4.53 -1.10
CA ALA A 306 -22.48 -3.41 -0.56
C ALA A 306 -21.56 -3.92 0.53
N HIS A 307 -20.28 -3.61 0.40
CA HIS A 307 -19.21 -4.14 1.24
C HIS A 307 -18.17 -3.06 1.56
N SER A 308 -17.43 -3.25 2.64
CA SER A 308 -16.35 -2.38 3.07
C SER A 308 -15.31 -3.13 3.88
N THR A 309 -14.04 -2.92 3.54
CA THR A 309 -12.89 -3.39 4.33
C THR A 309 -12.93 -2.97 5.80
N PHE A 310 -13.65 -1.89 6.16
CA PHE A 310 -13.90 -1.54 7.55
C PHE A 310 -14.71 -2.63 8.30
N GLN A 311 -15.72 -3.22 7.64
CA GLN A 311 -16.50 -4.35 8.18
C GLN A 311 -15.71 -5.67 8.16
N GLY A 312 -14.62 -5.73 7.39
CA GLY A 312 -13.67 -6.84 7.37
C GLY A 312 -12.59 -6.77 8.46
N MET A 313 -12.58 -5.71 9.28
CA MET A 313 -11.61 -5.59 10.38
C MET A 313 -12.00 -6.49 11.55
N LEU A 314 -11.04 -7.25 12.06
CA LEU A 314 -11.18 -7.96 13.33
C LEU A 314 -11.04 -6.97 14.48
N LEU A 315 -12.17 -6.47 14.98
CA LEU A 315 -12.24 -5.57 16.13
C LEU A 315 -12.89 -6.30 17.30
N CYS A 316 -12.17 -6.42 18.42
CA CYS A 316 -12.76 -6.93 19.66
C CYS A 316 -13.30 -5.77 20.50
N LYS A 317 -14.24 -6.08 21.40
CA LYS A 317 -14.90 -5.08 22.25
C LYS A 317 -13.91 -4.42 23.20
N GLU A 318 -12.93 -5.17 23.68
CA GLU A 318 -11.89 -4.71 24.59
C GLU A 318 -11.01 -3.63 23.94
N ASP A 319 -10.68 -3.78 22.65
CA ASP A 319 -9.90 -2.79 21.92
C ASP A 319 -10.73 -1.57 21.55
N LEU A 320 -12.00 -1.75 21.17
CA LEU A 320 -12.92 -0.64 20.94
C LEU A 320 -13.15 0.20 22.21
N ALA A 321 -13.29 -0.45 23.36
CA ALA A 321 -13.46 0.24 24.64
C ALA A 321 -12.26 1.15 24.98
N ARG A 322 -11.05 0.80 24.52
CA ARG A 322 -9.85 1.63 24.69
C ARG A 322 -9.81 2.85 23.77
N THR A 323 -10.69 2.91 22.76
CA THR A 323 -10.84 4.07 21.86
C THR A 323 -11.94 5.04 22.30
N ASP A 324 -12.71 4.70 23.33
CA ASP A 324 -13.73 5.58 23.91
C ASP A 324 -13.08 6.86 24.48
N LEU A 325 -13.64 8.03 24.17
CA LEU A 325 -13.14 9.31 24.67
C LEU A 325 -13.24 9.45 26.21
N GLN A 326 -14.06 8.61 26.85
CA GLN A 326 -14.18 8.53 28.31
C GLN A 326 -13.25 7.48 28.94
N PHE A 327 -12.56 6.68 28.12
CA PHE A 327 -11.60 5.71 28.64
C PHE A 327 -10.45 6.44 29.31
N VAL A 328 -10.19 6.12 30.58
CA VAL A 328 -9.06 6.65 31.33
C VAL A 328 -7.92 5.64 31.29
N PRO A 329 -6.92 5.80 30.39
CA PRO A 329 -5.86 4.82 30.23
C PRO A 329 -4.97 4.76 31.48
N ARG A 330 -4.53 3.54 31.83
CA ARG A 330 -3.46 3.31 32.80
C ARG A 330 -2.34 2.54 32.12
N LEU A 331 -1.09 2.82 32.49
CA LEU A 331 0.05 2.06 31.97
C LEU A 331 -0.10 0.59 32.40
N SER A 332 0.03 -0.31 31.44
CA SER A 332 0.24 -1.72 31.73
C SER A 332 1.65 -1.93 32.32
N PRO A 333 1.96 -3.10 32.89
CA PRO A 333 3.34 -3.41 33.29
C PRO A 333 4.36 -3.16 32.16
N TRP A 334 4.02 -3.52 30.92
CA TRP A 334 4.85 -3.23 29.74
C TRP A 334 4.98 -1.72 29.45
N GLY A 335 3.90 -0.95 29.65
CA GLY A 335 3.94 0.51 29.54
C GLY A 335 4.83 1.17 30.61
N GLU A 336 4.79 0.64 31.82
CA GLU A 336 5.65 1.03 32.95
C GLU A 336 7.14 0.74 32.68
N ALA A 337 7.43 -0.44 32.11
CA ALA A 337 8.77 -0.80 31.65
C ALA A 337 9.27 0.16 30.56
N ARG A 338 8.42 0.47 29.56
CA ARG A 338 8.77 1.41 28.50
C ARG A 338 9.01 2.82 29.03
N ARG A 339 8.17 3.31 29.94
CA ARG A 339 8.38 4.60 30.64
C ARG A 339 9.74 4.64 31.33
N SER A 340 10.11 3.57 32.02
CA SER A 340 11.40 3.49 32.71
C SER A 340 12.58 3.60 31.73
N VAL A 341 12.51 2.97 30.55
CA VAL A 341 13.54 3.13 29.51
C VAL A 341 13.65 4.60 29.09
N LEU A 342 12.51 5.24 28.77
CA LEU A 342 12.48 6.63 28.30
C LEU A 342 13.02 7.61 29.35
N GLU A 343 12.68 7.42 30.62
CA GLU A 343 13.21 8.22 31.73
C GLU A 343 14.72 8.05 31.93
N LEU A 344 15.26 6.88 31.60
CA LEU A 344 16.67 6.56 31.73
C LEU A 344 17.50 7.04 30.53
N CYS A 345 16.88 7.34 29.39
CA CYS A 345 17.48 7.96 28.20
C CYS A 345 17.75 9.46 28.39
N ASP A 346 18.57 9.80 29.39
CA ASP A 346 18.83 11.17 29.83
C ASP A 346 20.10 11.81 29.21
N GLY A 347 20.70 11.15 28.21
CA GLY A 347 21.95 11.56 27.58
C GLY A 347 23.20 11.37 28.45
N ARG A 348 23.08 10.70 29.62
CA ARG A 348 24.21 10.47 30.55
C ARG A 348 24.51 9.00 30.79
N ARG A 349 23.52 8.12 30.71
CA ARG A 349 23.70 6.67 30.92
C ARG A 349 24.09 5.96 29.63
N ALA A 350 25.01 4.99 29.73
CA ALA A 350 25.29 4.08 28.64
C ALA A 350 24.16 3.05 28.50
N LEU A 351 23.97 2.52 27.28
CA LEU A 351 22.89 1.55 26.99
C LEU A 351 22.89 0.38 27.98
N GLY A 352 24.05 -0.22 28.25
CA GLY A 352 24.15 -1.34 29.18
C GLY A 352 23.77 -1.03 30.65
N ASP A 353 23.88 0.23 31.08
CA ASP A 353 23.37 0.66 32.39
C ASP A 353 21.85 0.72 32.41
N ILE A 354 21.26 1.22 31.33
CA ILE A 354 19.80 1.28 31.15
C ILE A 354 19.23 -0.15 31.13
N GLU A 355 19.85 -1.07 30.41
CA GLU A 355 19.43 -2.48 30.33
C GLU A 355 19.39 -3.15 31.72
N ARG A 356 20.47 -3.01 32.49
CA ARG A 356 20.55 -3.53 33.87
C ARG A 356 19.48 -2.93 34.77
N GLU A 357 19.29 -1.62 34.69
CA GLU A 357 18.35 -0.91 35.54
C GLU A 357 16.89 -1.26 35.21
N VAL A 358 16.56 -1.43 33.92
CA VAL A 358 15.23 -1.85 33.48
C VAL A 358 14.93 -3.28 33.93
N HIS A 359 15.90 -4.20 33.80
CA HIS A 359 15.75 -5.56 34.32
C HIS A 359 15.48 -5.56 35.84
N ARG A 360 16.23 -4.75 36.60
CA ARG A 360 16.09 -4.62 38.05
C ARG A 360 14.73 -4.05 38.46
N ARG A 361 14.21 -3.05 37.73
CA ARG A 361 12.92 -2.40 38.04
C ARG A 361 11.71 -3.26 37.66
N HIS A 362 11.84 -4.14 36.68
CA HIS A 362 10.71 -4.89 36.10
C HIS A 362 10.94 -6.42 36.09
N PRO A 363 11.24 -7.05 37.24
CA PRO A 363 11.56 -8.48 37.31
C PRO A 363 10.38 -9.40 36.99
N ALA A 364 9.14 -8.89 37.08
CA ALA A 364 7.94 -9.63 36.72
C ALA A 364 7.73 -9.74 35.19
N ILE A 365 8.43 -8.91 34.42
CA ILE A 365 8.30 -8.82 32.95
C ILE A 365 9.48 -9.49 32.26
N PHE A 366 10.69 -9.29 32.80
CA PHE A 366 11.93 -9.80 32.22
C PHE A 366 12.48 -10.94 33.06
N GLN A 367 12.41 -12.15 32.53
CA GLN A 367 12.93 -13.36 33.17
C GLN A 367 14.45 -13.45 33.08
N SER A 368 15.06 -12.69 32.16
CA SER A 368 16.51 -12.61 32.01
C SER A 368 17.01 -11.20 31.67
N PRO A 369 18.29 -10.89 31.95
CA PRO A 369 18.92 -9.65 31.48
C PRO A 369 18.88 -9.50 29.96
N ALA A 370 18.93 -10.60 29.21
CA ALA A 370 18.90 -10.59 27.75
C ALA A 370 17.55 -10.10 27.20
N GLU A 371 16.43 -10.50 27.83
CA GLU A 371 15.10 -10.02 27.45
C GLU A 371 14.95 -8.52 27.70
N ALA A 372 15.44 -8.03 28.85
CA ALA A 372 15.46 -6.61 29.15
C ALA A 372 16.32 -5.84 28.13
N ALA A 373 17.50 -6.37 27.78
CA ALA A 373 18.38 -5.76 26.78
C ALA A 373 17.73 -5.65 25.40
N ALA A 374 17.06 -6.71 24.93
CA ALA A 374 16.32 -6.70 23.68
C ALA A 374 15.19 -5.65 23.69
N PHE A 375 14.44 -5.57 24.80
CA PHE A 375 13.39 -4.57 24.96
C PHE A 375 13.91 -3.13 25.02
N VAL A 376 14.99 -2.87 25.77
CA VAL A 376 15.63 -1.55 25.83
C VAL A 376 16.11 -1.15 24.44
N THR A 377 16.74 -2.07 23.70
CA THR A 377 17.19 -1.82 22.33
C THR A 377 16.01 -1.47 21.41
N GLU A 378 14.90 -2.21 21.48
CA GLU A 378 13.66 -1.91 20.74
C GLU A 378 13.15 -0.49 21.01
N VAL A 379 13.15 -0.05 22.26
CA VAL A 379 12.68 1.29 22.64
C VAL A 379 13.69 2.37 22.24
N VAL A 380 14.97 2.21 22.54
CA VAL A 380 16.02 3.19 22.25
C VAL A 380 16.15 3.43 20.75
N THR A 381 16.12 2.36 19.94
CA THR A 381 16.21 2.49 18.47
C THR A 381 15.05 3.27 17.83
N ARG A 382 13.93 3.43 18.55
CA ARG A 382 12.76 4.18 18.08
C ARG A 382 12.63 5.58 18.66
N TYR A 383 13.10 5.82 19.89
CA TYR A 383 12.77 7.04 20.65
C TYR A 383 13.99 7.83 21.16
N ALA A 384 15.21 7.31 21.08
CA ALA A 384 16.42 8.03 21.49
C ALA A 384 17.16 8.62 20.27
N VAL A 385 17.95 9.67 20.51
CA VAL A 385 18.69 10.45 19.48
C VAL A 385 20.19 10.31 19.68
#